data_AF-A0A1C9J874-F1
#
_entry.id   AF-A0A1C9J874-F1
#
_cell.length_a   1.000
_cell.length_b   1.000
_cell.length_c   1.000
_cell.angle_alpha   90.00
_cell.angle_beta   90.00
_cell.angle_gamma   90.00
#
_symmetry.space_group_name_H-M   'P 1'
#
loop_
_entity.id
_entity.type
_entity.pdbx_description
1 polymer ?
#
loop_
_entity_poly.entity_id
_entity_poly.type
_entity_poly.pdbx_seq_one_letter_code
_entity_poly.pdbx_strand_id
1 'polypeptide(L)' 'VAHILQEMLTYKSDHTRTRRKVYDTMLSGGIMPNPKGAPESFQLLVRELRSLALELKHFLISEKNFEIK' A
#
# COMPACT_ATOMS: atom_id res chain seq x y z
N VAL A 1 -4.28 -15.61 11.53
CA VAL A 1 -3.06 -15.54 10.67
C VAL A 1 -3.14 -14.48 9.57
N ALA A 2 -4.34 -14.11 9.07
CA ALA A 2 -4.51 -13.05 8.06
C ALA A 2 -3.79 -11.73 8.38
N HIS A 3 -3.87 -11.27 9.63
CA HIS A 3 -3.20 -10.03 10.06
C HIS A 3 -1.68 -10.11 9.95
N ILE A 4 -1.06 -11.23 10.35
CA ILE A 4 0.40 -11.40 10.33
C ILE A 4 0.92 -11.27 8.89
N LEU A 5 0.27 -11.94 7.93
CA LEU A 5 0.62 -11.83 6.52
C LEU A 5 0.40 -10.41 5.99
N GLN A 6 -0.71 -9.77 6.38
CA GLN A 6 -0.98 -8.37 6.03
C GLN A 6 0.10 -7.43 6.58
N GLU A 7 0.58 -7.62 7.82
CA GLU A 7 1.66 -6.78 8.37
C GLU A 7 2.93 -6.94 7.53
N MET A 8 3.31 -8.19 7.24
CA MET A 8 4.52 -8.50 6.46
C MET A 8 4.49 -7.87 5.09
N LEU A 9 3.34 -7.93 4.39
CA LEU A 9 3.19 -7.41 3.02
C LEU A 9 2.92 -5.90 2.95
N THR A 10 2.55 -5.25 4.07
CA THR A 10 2.22 -3.82 4.08
C THR A 10 3.26 -3.00 4.83
N TYR A 11 2.97 -2.56 6.06
CA TYR A 11 3.80 -1.57 6.77
C TYR A 11 5.16 -2.10 7.26
N LYS A 12 5.41 -3.42 7.22
CA LYS A 12 6.74 -4.01 7.48
C LYS A 12 7.61 -4.17 6.23
N SER A 13 7.05 -4.03 5.03
CA SER A 13 7.78 -4.20 3.76
C SER A 13 7.73 -2.93 2.93
N ASP A 14 6.54 -2.59 2.44
CA ASP A 14 6.41 -1.81 1.21
C ASP A 14 5.52 -0.57 1.38
N HIS A 15 4.69 -0.55 2.43
CA HIS A 15 3.72 0.52 2.63
C HIS A 15 4.29 1.71 3.42
N THR A 16 4.97 2.62 2.72
CA THR A 16 5.73 3.74 3.29
C THR A 16 4.89 4.72 4.11
N ARG A 17 3.69 5.08 3.63
CA ARG A 17 2.78 6.01 4.32
C ARG A 17 2.29 5.44 5.65
N THR A 18 1.89 4.17 5.65
CA THR A 18 1.42 3.49 6.85
C THR A 18 2.59 3.21 7.80
N ARG A 19 3.75 2.81 7.28
CA ARG A 19 4.97 2.59 8.06
C ARG A 19 5.38 3.82 8.88
N ARG A 20 5.30 5.03 8.31
CA ARG A 20 5.59 6.27 9.06
C ARG A 20 4.63 6.48 10.23
N LYS A 21 3.33 6.23 10.01
CA LYS A 21 2.31 6.34 11.07
C LYS A 21 2.51 5.29 12.15
N VAL A 22 2.89 4.07 11.77
CA VAL A 22 3.22 2.99 12.72
C VAL A 22 4.37 3.44 13.63
N TYR A 23 5.46 3.97 13.08
CA TYR A 23 6.57 4.50 13.89
C TYR A 23 6.12 5.58 14.88
N ASP A 24 5.31 6.54 14.42
CA ASP A 24 4.78 7.61 15.27
C ASP A 24 3.90 7.07 16.40
N THR A 25 3.05 6.08 16.10
CA THR A 25 2.21 5.41 17.10
C THR A 25 3.00 4.52 18.06
N MET A 26 4.13 3.93 17.61
CA MET A 26 5.03 3.17 18.50
C MET A 26 5.68 4.10 19.53
N LEU A 27 6.07 5.30 19.12
CA LEU A 27 6.65 6.31 20.02
C LEU A 27 5.60 6.90 20.96
N SER A 28 4.39 7.17 20.44
CA SER A 28 3.30 7.79 21.19
C SER A 28 2.49 6.82 22.06
N GLY A 29 2.76 5.51 21.97
CA GLY A 29 1.99 4.47 22.68
C GLY A 29 0.53 4.35 22.23
N GLY A 30 0.22 4.82 21.02
CA GLY A 30 -1.13 4.88 20.48
C GLY A 30 -1.60 3.58 19.81
N ILE A 31 -2.84 3.58 19.31
CA ILE A 31 -3.43 2.44 18.59
C ILE A 31 -2.73 2.29 17.22
N MET A 32 -2.34 1.06 16.88
CA MET A 32 -1.71 0.77 15.59
C MET A 32 -2.66 1.11 14.43
N PRO A 33 -2.19 1.88 13.43
CA PRO A 33 -3.02 2.26 12.29
C PRO A 33 -3.21 1.06 11.35
N ASN A 34 -4.46 0.79 10.96
CA ASN A 34 -4.73 -0.20 9.92
C ASN A 34 -4.18 0.29 8.56
N PRO A 35 -3.48 -0.58 7.79
CA PRO A 35 -3.02 -0.23 6.46
C PRO A 35 -4.20 0.08 5.54
N LYS A 36 -4.13 1.21 4.83
CA LYS A 36 -5.18 1.67 3.92
C LYS A 36 -4.70 1.61 2.48
N GLY A 37 -5.35 0.77 1.68
CA GLY A 37 -5.05 0.61 0.25
C GLY A 37 -4.08 -0.53 -0.04
N ALA A 38 -3.72 -0.66 -1.31
CA ALA A 38 -2.78 -1.68 -1.79
C ALA A 38 -1.32 -1.25 -1.55
N PRO A 39 -0.39 -2.22 -1.34
CA PRO A 39 1.04 -1.94 -1.30
C PRO A 39 1.54 -1.22 -2.55
N GLU A 40 2.61 -0.44 -2.39
CA GLU A 40 3.25 0.33 -3.44
C GLU A 40 3.74 -0.55 -4.60
N SER A 41 4.29 -1.73 -4.34
CA SER A 41 4.69 -2.75 -5.32
C SER A 41 3.53 -3.20 -6.21
N PHE A 42 2.33 -3.36 -5.64
CA PHE A 42 1.14 -3.69 -6.44
C PHE A 42 0.74 -2.52 -7.34
N GLN A 43 0.86 -1.29 -6.85
CA GLN A 43 0.61 -0.09 -7.67
C GLN A 43 1.64 0.02 -8.81
N LEU A 44 2.90 -0.32 -8.56
CA LEU A 44 3.95 -0.40 -9.58
C LEU A 44 3.67 -1.51 -10.60
N LEU A 45 3.31 -2.72 -10.15
CA LEU A 45 2.92 -3.82 -11.03
C LEU A 45 1.80 -3.40 -12.00
N VAL A 46 0.78 -2.71 -11.51
CA VAL A 46 -0.30 -2.22 -12.38
C VAL A 46 0.22 -1.21 -13.41
N ARG A 47 1.17 -0.36 -13.04
CA ARG A 47 1.81 0.59 -13.98
C ARG A 47 2.70 -0.12 -15.00
N GLU A 48 3.45 -1.14 -14.60
CA GLU A 48 4.28 -1.95 -15.49
C GLU A 48 3.44 -2.76 -16.48
N LEU A 49 2.28 -3.27 -16.07
CA LEU A 49 1.36 -3.91 -17.00
C LEU A 49 0.77 -2.89 -17.99
N ARG A 50 0.43 -1.68 -17.53
CA ARG A 50 -0.04 -0.61 -18.42
C ARG A 50 1.01 -0.16 -19.44
N SER A 51 2.31 -0.18 -19.10
CA SER A 51 3.36 0.15 -20.07
C SER A 51 3.47 -0.88 -21.19
N LEU A 52 3.01 -2.11 -20.94
CA LEU A 52 2.88 -3.18 -21.95
C LEU A 52 1.54 -3.14 -22.70
N ALA A 53 0.78 -2.05 -22.59
CA ALA A 53 -0.58 -1.91 -23.11
C ALA A 53 -1.58 -2.97 -22.55
N LEU A 54 -1.27 -3.56 -21.39
CA LEU A 54 -2.18 -4.45 -20.68
C LEU A 54 -2.98 -3.64 -19.65
N GLU A 55 -4.26 -3.44 -19.93
CA GLU A 55 -5.15 -2.68 -19.06
C GLU A 55 -5.81 -3.60 -18.01
N LEU A 56 -5.35 -3.50 -16.76
CA LEU A 56 -6.07 -4.08 -15.63
C LEU A 56 -7.27 -3.20 -15.27
N LYS A 57 -8.47 -3.59 -15.74
CA LYS A 57 -9.73 -2.99 -15.31
C LYS A 57 -10.09 -3.50 -13.92
N HIS A 58 -9.54 -2.86 -12.89
CA HIS A 58 -9.91 -3.13 -11.51
C HIS A 58 -10.71 -1.95 -10.93
N PHE A 59 -11.99 -2.19 -10.62
CA PHE A 59 -12.95 -1.21 -10.08
C PHE A 59 -12.52 -0.59 -8.73
N LEU A 60 -11.46 -1.11 -8.08
CA LEU A 60 -11.07 -0.76 -6.71
C LEU A 60 -9.81 0.14 -6.61
N ILE A 61 -9.06 0.38 -7.68
CA ILE A 61 -7.91 1.31 -7.65
C ILE A 61 -8.34 2.60 -8.35
N SER A 62 -8.79 3.58 -7.56
CA SER A 62 -9.09 4.93 -8.05
C SER A 62 -7.92 5.46 -8.88
N GLU A 63 -8.21 5.96 -10.09
CA GLU A 63 -7.19 6.49 -11.01
C GLU A 63 -6.29 7.56 -10.37
N LYS A 64 -6.80 8.23 -9.34
CA LYS A 64 -6.06 9.22 -8.51
C LYS A 64 -4.82 8.65 -7.82
N ASN A 65 -4.70 7.33 -7.65
CA ASN A 65 -3.51 6.72 -7.04
C ASN A 65 -2.34 6.58 -8.02
N PHE A 66 -2.56 6.83 -9.32
CA PHE A 66 -1.51 6.70 -10.34
C PHE A 66 -0.75 8.01 -10.61
N GLU A 67 -1.18 9.14 -10.06
CA GLU A 67 -0.43 10.40 -10.14
C GLU A 67 0.67 10.43 -9.05
N ILE A 68 1.92 10.52 -9.49
CA ILE A 68 3.03 10.93 -8.64
C ILE A 68 3.14 12.45 -8.79
N LYS A 69 3.11 13.20 -7.68
CA LYS A 69 3.56 14.60 -7.65
C LYS A 69 5.08 14.64 -7.68
#